data_AF-A0A7J3U8G9-F1
#
_entry.id   AF-A0A7J3U8G9-F1
#
_cell.length_a   1.000
_cell.length_b   1.000
_cell.length_c   1.000
_cell.angle_alpha   90.00
_cell.angle_beta   90.00
_cell.angle_gamma   90.00
#
_symmetry.space_group_name_H-M   'P 1'
#
loop_
_entity.id
_entity.type
_entity.pdbx_description
1 polymer ?
#
loop_
_entity_poly.entity_id
_entity_poly.type
_entity_poly.pdbx_seq_one_letter_code
_entity_poly.pdbx_strand_id
1 'polypeptide(L)'
;MEAIIKQVEGLTFVAKADSNHWIAIDGPKQFFGSEAAPRPMELLLIALGSCTASDVAAILQKKRVDLREFHVKLRAERAEEH
;
A
#
# COMPACT_ATOMS: atom_id res chain seq x y z
N MET A 1 -13.71 3.65 10.09
CA MET A 1 -13.07 3.24 8.83
C MET A 1 -13.66 1.90 8.44
N GLU A 2 -14.20 1.81 7.24
CA GLU A 2 -14.74 0.58 6.68
C GLU A 2 -14.07 0.31 5.32
N ALA A 3 -13.95 -0.96 4.95
CA ALA A 3 -13.51 -1.37 3.63
C ALA A 3 -14.30 -2.60 3.18
N ILE A 4 -14.65 -2.64 1.91
CA ILE A 4 -15.30 -3.79 1.27
C ILE A 4 -14.26 -4.47 0.38
N ILE A 5 -14.08 -5.78 0.53
CA ILE A 5 -13.22 -6.58 -0.33
C ILE A 5 -14.09 -7.49 -1.17
N LYS A 6 -13.92 -7.47 -2.49
CA LYS A 6 -14.61 -8.36 -3.43
C LYS A 6 -13.59 -9.19 -4.17
N GLN A 7 -13.79 -10.50 -4.20
CA GLN A 7 -13.04 -11.39 -5.06
C GLN A 7 -13.47 -11.17 -6.51
N VAL A 8 -12.49 -11.09 -7.40
CA VAL A 8 -12.72 -11.10 -8.85
C VAL A 8 -12.54 -12.52 -9.36
N GLU A 9 -11.37 -13.11 -9.11
CA GLU A 9 -11.02 -14.47 -9.51
C GLU A 9 -9.78 -14.92 -8.70
N GLY A 10 -9.72 -16.18 -8.26
CA GLY A 10 -8.54 -16.71 -7.57
C GLY A 10 -8.11 -15.84 -6.37
N LEU A 11 -6.84 -15.40 -6.37
CA LEU A 11 -6.30 -14.45 -5.39
C LEU A 11 -6.31 -12.98 -5.87
N THR A 12 -7.06 -12.66 -6.92
CA THR A 12 -7.30 -11.30 -7.39
C THR A 12 -8.56 -10.72 -6.75
N PHE A 13 -8.41 -9.57 -6.09
CA PHE A 13 -9.46 -8.86 -5.38
C PHE A 13 -9.52 -7.39 -5.82
N VAL A 14 -10.67 -6.77 -5.61
CA VAL A 14 -10.82 -5.32 -5.58
C VAL A 14 -11.33 -4.89 -4.21
N ALA A 15 -10.72 -3.86 -3.64
CA ALA A 15 -11.10 -3.32 -2.34
C ALA A 15 -11.60 -1.88 -2.50
N LYS A 16 -12.72 -1.56 -1.85
CA LYS A 16 -13.26 -0.20 -1.76
C LYS A 16 -13.01 0.34 -0.37
N ALA A 17 -12.27 1.44 -0.27
CA ALA A 17 -12.11 2.18 0.98
C ALA A 17 -13.30 3.12 1.24
N ASP A 18 -13.44 3.56 2.49
CA ASP A 18 -14.43 4.55 2.95
C ASP A 18 -14.39 5.86 2.13
N SER A 19 -13.22 6.20 1.56
CA SER A 19 -13.04 7.33 0.66
C SER A 19 -13.69 7.14 -0.73
N ASN A 20 -14.41 6.05 -0.96
CA ASN A 20 -15.04 5.68 -2.24
C ASN A 20 -14.05 5.38 -3.39
N HIS A 21 -12.78 5.12 -3.06
CA HIS A 21 -11.76 4.71 -4.04
C HIS A 21 -11.60 3.19 -4.05
N TRP A 22 -11.45 2.64 -5.25
CA TRP A 22 -11.18 1.22 -5.47
C TRP A 22 -9.71 0.97 -5.75
N ILE A 23 -9.16 -0.10 -5.19
CA ILE A 23 -7.81 -0.59 -5.47
C ILE A 23 -7.86 -2.08 -5.83
N ALA A 24 -7.00 -2.50 -6.76
CA ALA A 24 -6.78 -3.91 -7.04
C ALA A 24 -5.72 -4.49 -6.10
N ILE A 25 -5.90 -5.74 -5.70
CA ILE A 25 -5.01 -6.49 -4.82
C ILE A 25 -4.86 -7.88 -5.43
N ASP A 26 -3.65 -8.42 -5.48
CA ASP A 26 -3.43 -9.70 -6.14
C ASP A 26 -2.38 -10.57 -5.45
N GLY A 27 -2.33 -11.84 -5.85
CA GLY A 27 -1.36 -12.83 -5.40
C GLY A 27 -0.36 -13.24 -6.49
N PRO A 28 0.66 -14.03 -6.12
CA PRO A 28 1.57 -14.64 -7.08
C PRO A 28 0.88 -15.75 -7.90
N LYS A 29 1.34 -15.97 -9.14
CA LYS A 29 0.76 -16.98 -10.06
C LYS A 29 0.76 -18.38 -9.50
N GLN A 30 1.81 -18.74 -8.76
CA GLN A 30 1.94 -20.06 -8.11
C GLN A 30 0.85 -20.36 -7.06
N PHE A 31 0.14 -19.33 -6.59
CA PHE A 31 -0.96 -19.46 -5.63
C PHE A 31 -2.30 -18.98 -6.22
N PHE A 32 -2.54 -19.18 -7.52
CA PHE A 32 -3.78 -18.79 -8.21
C PHE A 32 -4.04 -17.27 -8.26
N GLY A 33 -3.01 -16.45 -8.13
CA GLY A 33 -3.07 -15.02 -8.44
C GLY A 33 -2.73 -14.72 -9.90
N SER A 34 -2.90 -13.46 -10.30
CA SER A 34 -2.60 -13.01 -11.67
C SER A 34 -1.25 -12.30 -11.79
N GLU A 35 -0.58 -11.99 -10.66
CA GLU A 35 0.57 -11.07 -10.59
C GLU A 35 0.33 -9.72 -11.30
N ALA A 36 -0.90 -9.23 -11.24
CA ALA A 36 -1.36 -8.05 -11.96
C ALA A 36 -1.66 -6.84 -11.05
N ALA A 37 -1.55 -6.99 -9.73
CA ALA A 37 -1.68 -5.91 -8.76
C ALA A 37 -0.78 -6.14 -7.52
N PRO A 38 -0.57 -5.12 -6.67
CA PRO A 38 0.21 -5.27 -5.45
C PRO A 38 -0.33 -6.36 -4.52
N ARG A 39 0.58 -7.03 -3.84
CA ARG A 39 0.26 -8.04 -2.82
C ARG A 39 -0.22 -7.37 -1.54
N PRO A 40 -1.05 -8.04 -0.71
CA PRO A 40 -1.55 -7.45 0.54
C PRO A 40 -0.45 -6.89 1.46
N MET A 41 0.68 -7.61 1.59
CA MET A 41 1.81 -7.15 2.42
C MET A 41 2.56 -5.96 1.82
N GLU A 42 2.58 -5.81 0.49
CA GLU A 42 3.18 -4.65 -0.17
C GLU A 42 2.32 -3.41 0.08
N LEU A 43 0.98 -3.55 0.01
CA LEU A 43 0.06 -2.47 0.35
C LEU A 43 0.20 -2.05 1.82
N LEU A 44 0.38 -3.02 2.73
CA LEU A 44 0.64 -2.70 4.14
C LEU A 44 1.94 -1.91 4.31
N LEU A 45 3.02 -2.32 3.63
CA LEU A 45 4.30 -1.62 3.68
C LEU A 45 4.19 -0.20 3.10
N ILE A 46 3.49 -0.04 1.97
CA ILE A 46 3.22 1.26 1.34
C ILE A 46 2.40 2.15 2.28
N ALA A 47 1.34 1.61 2.90
CA ALA A 47 0.50 2.36 3.84
C ALA A 47 1.33 2.88 5.02
N LEU A 48 2.14 2.02 5.63
CA LEU A 48 3.03 2.39 6.73
C LEU A 48 4.00 3.51 6.32
N GLY A 49 4.70 3.35 5.21
CA GLY A 49 5.64 4.37 4.74
C GLY A 49 4.96 5.67 4.33
N SER A 50 3.75 5.61 3.79
CA SER A 50 2.99 6.80 3.38
C SER A 50 2.55 7.62 4.58
N CYS A 51 2.13 6.99 5.69
CA CYS A 51 1.83 7.69 6.93
C CYS A 51 3.06 8.47 7.43
N THR A 52 4.20 7.80 7.56
CA THR A 52 5.45 8.42 8.00
C THR A 52 5.92 9.54 7.05
N ALA A 53 5.84 9.31 5.73
CA ALA A 53 6.22 10.30 4.73
C ALA A 53 5.34 11.55 4.80
N SER A 54 4.05 11.39 5.08
CA SER A 54 3.09 12.49 5.20
C SER A 54 3.44 13.42 6.36
N ASP A 55 3.83 12.86 7.52
CA ASP A 55 4.24 13.65 8.68
C ASP A 55 5.47 14.50 8.37
N VAL A 56 6.49 13.90 7.76
CA VAL A 56 7.72 14.61 7.37
C VAL A 56 7.42 15.70 6.33
N ALA A 57 6.62 15.39 5.31
CA ALA A 57 6.22 16.35 4.28
C ALA A 57 5.49 17.55 4.89
N ALA A 58 4.57 17.32 5.83
CA ALA A 58 3.85 18.39 6.53
C ALA A 58 4.79 19.29 7.34
N ILE A 59 5.81 18.73 8.00
CA ILE A 59 6.82 19.51 8.74
C ILE A 59 7.64 20.38 7.79
N LEU A 60 8.14 19.81 6.68
CA LEU A 60 8.93 20.53 5.69
C LEU A 60 8.14 21.69 5.07
N GLN A 61 6.87 21.44 4.75
CA GLN A 61 5.95 22.47 4.25
C GLN A 61 5.75 23.59 5.29
N LYS A 62 5.50 23.24 6.56
CA LYS A 62 5.36 24.22 7.66
C LYS A 62 6.63 25.07 7.85
N LYS A 63 7.80 24.50 7.60
CA LYS A 63 9.10 25.19 7.65
C LYS A 63 9.45 25.98 6.39
N ARG A 64 8.59 25.97 5.35
CA ARG A 64 8.82 26.65 4.06
C ARG A 64 10.10 26.22 3.37
N VAL A 65 10.47 24.95 3.49
CA VAL A 65 11.60 24.38 2.74
C VAL A 65 11.23 24.29 1.26
N ASP A 66 12.10 24.76 0.35
CA ASP A 66 11.94 24.57 -1.10
C ASP A 66 12.26 23.10 -1.47
N LEU A 67 11.27 22.23 -1.31
CA LEU A 67 11.40 20.80 -1.54
C LEU A 67 11.30 20.48 -3.03
N ARG A 68 12.41 20.06 -3.64
CA ARG A 68 12.45 19.67 -5.06
C ARG A 68 12.11 18.20 -5.29
N GLU A 69 12.58 17.32 -4.41
CA GLU A 69 12.40 15.88 -4.52
C GLU A 69 12.43 15.25 -3.12
N PHE A 70 11.55 14.28 -2.86
CA PHE A 70 11.46 13.56 -1.59
C PHE A 70 10.99 12.14 -1.81
N HIS A 71 11.79 11.17 -1.38
CA HIS A 71 11.49 9.75 -1.52
C HIS A 71 11.74 9.04 -0.18
N VAL A 72 10.86 8.11 0.15
CA VAL A 72 11.03 7.18 1.26
C VAL A 72 11.20 5.79 0.68
N LYS A 73 12.35 5.17 0.94
CA LYS A 73 12.62 3.79 0.55
C LYS A 73 12.38 2.88 1.75
N LEU A 74 11.54 1.88 1.55
CA LEU A 74 11.17 0.92 2.59
C LEU A 74 11.73 -0.45 2.23
N ARG A 75 12.17 -1.18 3.25
CA ARG A 75 12.48 -2.61 3.19
C ARG A 75 11.88 -3.24 4.43
N ALA A 76 11.20 -4.36 4.25
CA ALA A 76 10.67 -5.16 5.34
C ALA A 76 11.05 -6.61 5.11
N GLU A 77 11.22 -7.34 6.20
CA GLU A 77 11.44 -8.78 6.21
C GLU A 77 10.23 -9.39 6.89
N ARG A 78 9.65 -10.40 6.24
CA ARG A 78 8.52 -11.13 6.79
C ARG A 78 9.08 -12.25 7.67
N ALA A 79 8.53 -12.43 8.87
CA ALA A 79 8.89 -13.57 9.71
C ALA A 79 8.63 -14.88 8.95
N GLU A 80 9.57 -15.82 9.08
CA GLU A 80 9.46 -17.14 8.43
C GLU A 80 8.49 -18.08 9.17
N GLU A 81 8.26 -17.83 10.45
CA GLU A 81 7.35 -18.61 11.31
C GLU A 81 6.45 -17.70 12.16
N HIS A 82 5.34 -18.26 12.63
CA HIS A 82 4.31 -17.58 13.43
C HIS A 82 4.74 -17.37 14.88
#